data_AF-A0A8S4C4E0-F1
#
_entry.id   AF-A0A8S4C4E0-F1
#
_cell.length_a   1.000
_cell.length_b   1.000
_cell.length_c   1.000
_cell.angle_alpha   90.00
_cell.angle_beta   90.00
_cell.angle_gamma   90.00
#
_symmetry.space_group_name_H-M   'P 1'
#
loop_
_entity.id
_entity.type
_entity.pdbx_description
1 polymer ?
#
loop_
_entity_poly.entity_id
_entity_poly.type
_entity_poly.pdbx_seq_one_letter_code
_entity_poly.pdbx_strand_id
1 'polypeptide(L)' 'MPIMKKSQYRLQITYPIPEVHSCKKIGETEITWQAGKEFPVKGEDFGYLIWRKRECCLF' A
#
# COMPACT_ATOMS: atom_id res chain seq x y z
N MET A 1 17.08 -12.74 12.51
CA MET A 1 15.89 -11.87 12.40
C MET A 1 15.10 -12.27 11.16
N PRO A 2 13.76 -12.33 11.19
CA PRO A 2 12.97 -12.63 10.00
C PRO A 2 13.08 -11.49 8.97
N ILE A 3 13.35 -11.84 7.70
CA ILE A 3 13.44 -10.88 6.59
C ILE A 3 12.11 -10.87 5.84
N MET A 4 11.53 -9.69 5.65
CA MET A 4 10.30 -9.52 4.88
C MET A 4 10.56 -9.67 3.37
N LYS A 5 9.91 -10.64 2.72
CA LYS A 5 9.90 -10.77 1.26
C LYS A 5 8.91 -9.79 0.63
N LYS A 6 9.39 -8.65 0.11
CA LYS A 6 8.55 -7.57 -0.46
C LYS A 6 7.54 -8.05 -1.52
N SER A 7 7.89 -9.07 -2.32
CA SER A 7 7.00 -9.63 -3.35
C SER A 7 5.74 -10.29 -2.81
N GLN A 8 5.72 -10.64 -1.52
CA GLN A 8 4.55 -11.23 -0.86
C GLN A 8 3.59 -10.18 -0.29
N TYR A 9 3.87 -8.89 -0.46
CA TYR A 9 3.08 -7.81 0.10
C TYR A 9 2.72 -6.77 -0.95
N ARG A 10 1.56 -6.15 -0.79
CA ARG A 10 1.15 -4.96 -1.54
C ARG A 10 0.52 -3.94 -0.60
N LEU A 11 0.63 -2.66 -0.96
CA LEU A 11 0.08 -1.53 -0.22
C LEU A 11 -1.14 -0.98 -0.95
N GLN A 12 -2.18 -0.65 -0.22
CA GLN A 12 -3.33 0.08 -0.74
C GLN A 12 -3.57 1.29 0.16
N ILE A 13 -3.67 2.48 -0.41
CA ILE A 13 -4.02 3.68 0.36
C ILE A 13 -5.49 3.57 0.77
N THR A 14 -5.76 3.71 2.07
CA THR A 14 -7.11 3.82 2.64
C THR A 14 -7.44 5.21 3.15
N TYR A 15 -6.43 6.04 3.41
CA TYR A 15 -6.57 7.39 3.94
C TYR A 15 -5.43 8.29 3.40
N PRO A 16 -5.69 9.57 3.09
CA PRO A 16 -6.95 10.29 3.30
C PRO A 16 -7.89 10.23 2.07
N ILE A 17 -7.35 10.01 0.86
CA ILE A 17 -8.13 9.68 -0.34
C ILE A 17 -7.78 8.24 -0.76
N PRO A 18 -8.71 7.28 -0.64
CA PRO A 18 -8.40 5.88 -0.90
C PRO A 18 -8.04 5.63 -2.36
N GLU A 19 -7.13 4.68 -2.60
CA GLU A 19 -6.87 4.11 -3.92
C GLU A 19 -7.63 2.79 -4.04
N VAL A 20 -8.62 2.72 -4.94
CA VAL A 20 -9.50 1.55 -5.09
C VAL A 20 -9.19 0.72 -6.32
N HIS A 21 -8.41 1.23 -7.27
CA HIS A 21 -8.17 0.56 -8.55
C HIS A 21 -6.88 -0.24 -8.58
N SER A 22 -5.92 0.04 -7.69
CA SER A 22 -4.63 -0.65 -7.70
C SER A 22 -4.00 -0.81 -6.32
N CYS A 23 -3.21 -1.87 -6.17
CA CYS A 23 -2.35 -2.09 -5.01
C CYS A 23 -0.88 -1.96 -5.45
N LYS A 24 -0.10 -1.19 -4.71
CA LYS A 24 1.29 -0.81 -5.04
C LYS A 24 2.30 -1.79 -4.43
N LYS A 25 3.44 -1.94 -5.09
CA LYS A 25 4.51 -2.81 -4.60
C LYS A 25 5.30 -2.08 -3.50
N ILE A 26 5.77 -2.81 -2.49
CA ILE A 26 6.69 -2.22 -1.51
C ILE A 26 8.02 -1.88 -2.19
N GLY A 27 8.41 -0.61 -2.16
CA GLY A 27 9.61 -0.08 -2.81
C GLY A 27 9.38 0.54 -4.19
N GLU A 28 8.13 0.67 -4.64
CA GLU A 28 7.75 1.47 -5.81
C GLU A 28 7.77 2.97 -5.48
N THR A 29 8.15 3.82 -6.43
CA THR A 29 8.13 5.29 -6.23
C THR A 29 6.73 5.77 -5.89
N GLU A 30 6.62 6.54 -4.82
CA GLU A 30 5.33 6.94 -4.26
C GLU A 30 4.73 8.18 -4.93
N ILE A 31 5.58 9.03 -5.52
CA ILE A 31 5.22 10.29 -6.17
C ILE A 31 4.11 10.08 -7.22
N THR A 32 4.13 8.98 -7.96
CA THR A 32 3.18 8.77 -9.06
C THR A 32 1.75 8.46 -8.59
N TRP A 33 1.59 7.89 -7.39
CA TRP A 33 0.28 7.42 -6.92
C TRP A 33 -0.19 8.05 -5.61
N GLN A 34 0.69 8.72 -4.87
CA GLN A 34 0.31 9.58 -3.73
C GLN A 34 0.03 11.02 -4.16
N ALA A 35 0.51 11.46 -5.34
CA ALA A 35 0.30 12.84 -5.79
C ALA A 35 -1.18 13.22 -5.78
N GLY A 36 -1.48 14.36 -5.18
CA GLY A 36 -2.85 14.89 -5.05
C GLY A 36 -3.72 14.16 -4.02
N LYS A 37 -3.16 13.21 -3.27
CA LYS A 37 -3.88 12.50 -2.19
C LYS A 37 -3.58 13.05 -0.81
N GLU A 38 -2.61 13.96 -0.66
CA GLU A 38 -2.33 14.68 0.58
C GLU A 38 -2.96 16.08 0.57
N PHE A 39 -3.52 16.54 1.68
CA PHE A 39 -4.08 17.90 1.81
C PHE A 39 -4.04 18.40 3.26
N PRO A 40 -3.93 19.73 3.48
CA PRO A 40 -3.64 20.30 4.79
C PRO A 40 -4.77 20.08 5.81
N VAL A 41 -4.42 20.13 7.11
CA VAL A 41 -5.31 20.07 8.30
C VAL A 41 -5.97 18.72 8.56
N LYS A 42 -6.39 17.99 7.54
CA LYS A 42 -7.14 16.73 7.68
C LYS A 42 -6.58 15.57 6.86
N GLY A 43 -5.57 15.75 6.02
CA GLY A 43 -5.11 14.72 5.09
C GLY A 43 -3.60 14.68 4.94
N GLU A 44 -2.87 14.95 6.02
CA GLU A 44 -1.40 15.04 6.01
C GLU A 44 -0.74 13.67 6.22
N ASP A 45 -1.48 12.72 6.80
CA ASP A 45 -1.01 11.35 7.02
C ASP A 45 -1.61 10.38 6.00
N PHE A 46 -0.84 9.36 5.63
CA PHE A 46 -1.31 8.26 4.79
C PHE A 46 -1.62 7.01 5.61
N GLY A 47 -2.81 6.45 5.41
CA GLY A 47 -3.19 5.14 5.91
C GLY A 47 -3.01 4.06 4.84
N TYR A 48 -2.36 2.96 5.19
CA TYR A 48 -2.14 1.82 4.29
C TYR A 48 -2.79 0.54 4.79
N LEU A 49 -3.56 -0.10 3.92
CA LEU A 49 -3.90 -1.52 4.04
C LEU A 49 -2.79 -2.36 3.40
N ILE A 50 -2.24 -3.29 4.18
CA ILE A 50 -1.19 -4.20 3.73
C ILE A 50 -1.81 -5.54 3.35
N TRP A 51 -1.80 -5.84 2.06
CA TRP A 51 -2.21 -7.13 1.53
C TRP A 51 -1.06 -8.12 1.62
N ARG A 52 -1.28 -9.29 2.23
CA ARG A 52 -0.30 -10.39 2.27
C ARG A 52 -0.74 -11.50 1.34
N LYS A 53 0.10 -11.82 0.35
CA LYS A 53 -0.07 -12.99 -0.50
C LYS A 53 0.03 -14.25 0.37
N ARG A 54 -1.03 -15.06 0.39
CA ARG A 54 -1.03 -16.41 0.93
C ARG A 54 -1.18 -17.38 -0.24
N GLU A 55 -0.09 -18.04 -0.59
CA GLU A 55 -0.13 -19.19 -1.49
C GLU A 55 -0.58 -20.37 -0.64
N CYS A 56 -1.89 -20.61 -0.61
CA CYS A 56 -2.44 -21.81 0.00
C CYS A 56 -2.18 -22.97 -0.97
N CYS A 57 -1.17 -23.79 -0.69
CA CYS A 57 -1.04 -25.11 -1.30
C CYS A 57 -2.02 -26.05 -0.59
N LEU A 58 -3.32 -25.88 -0.84
CA LEU A 58 -4.25 -26.97 -0.62
C LEU A 58 -4.07 -27.91 -1.81
N PHE A 59 -3.73 -29.16 -1.53
CA PHE A 59 -3.55 -30.22 -2.52
C PHE A 59 -4.77 -30.34 -3.43
#